data_AF-M0MUQ6-F1
#
_entry.id   AF-M0MUQ6-F1
#
_cell.length_a   1.000
_cell.length_b   1.000
_cell.length_c   1.000
_cell.angle_alpha   90.00
_cell.angle_beta   90.00
_cell.angle_gamma   90.00
#
_symmetry.space_group_name_H-M   'P 1'
#
loop_
_entity.id
_entity.type
_entity.pdbx_description
1 polymer ?
#
loop_
_entity_poly.entity_id
_entity_poly.type
_entity_poly.pdbx_seq_one_letter_code
_entity_poly.pdbx_strand_id
1 'polypeptide(L)'
;MKVRYYADADIQELHEQMLRLLGTLHDEHAITVEIDRIDEQHGPITEFPGDVRDSSPEAVYERDLKRNRDLNRTIEPTPSEGFKHYGSLDIAGNIAIVDAEGTVQWASTLPGYARGYGPGVESRTAMDFLEDIATSPSNRLCVECLHLLDGDETFCPNCGHEL
;
A
#
# COMPACT_ATOMS: atom_id res chain seq x y z
N MET A 1 -10.43 -2.41 -8.88
CA MET A 1 -9.59 -1.60 -7.96
C MET A 1 -9.13 -2.55 -6.86
N LYS A 2 -7.90 -2.39 -6.36
CA LYS A 2 -7.34 -3.34 -5.39
C LYS A 2 -6.31 -2.70 -4.46
N VAL A 3 -6.15 -3.26 -3.27
CA VAL A 3 -5.05 -2.95 -2.35
C VAL A 3 -3.87 -3.85 -2.70
N ARG A 4 -2.73 -3.26 -3.06
CA ARG A 4 -1.50 -3.96 -3.39
C ARG A 4 -0.49 -3.82 -2.26
N TYR A 5 0.07 -4.95 -1.87
CA TYR A 5 1.25 -5.05 -1.02
C TYR A 5 2.49 -5.33 -1.85
N TYR A 6 3.50 -4.46 -1.72
CA TYR A 6 4.85 -4.72 -2.23
C TYR A 6 5.59 -5.55 -1.19
N ALA A 7 5.57 -6.87 -1.41
CA ALA A 7 5.89 -7.87 -0.42
C ALA A 7 7.36 -7.98 -0.07
N ASP A 8 7.57 -8.81 0.95
CA ASP A 8 8.86 -9.18 1.50
C ASP A 8 9.58 -8.03 2.23
N ALA A 9 8.87 -7.36 3.13
CA ALA A 9 9.48 -6.41 4.08
C ALA A 9 10.60 -7.09 4.87
N ASP A 10 11.69 -6.37 5.17
CA ASP A 10 12.89 -6.92 5.85
C ASP A 10 12.60 -7.69 7.16
N ILE A 11 11.54 -7.31 7.88
CA ILE A 11 11.15 -7.93 9.14
C ILE A 11 10.05 -8.96 8.88
N GLN A 12 10.36 -10.23 9.11
CA GLN A 12 9.43 -11.35 8.87
C GLN A 12 8.10 -11.18 9.61
N GLU A 13 8.13 -10.74 10.88
CA GLU A 13 6.88 -10.55 11.64
C GLU A 13 5.98 -9.47 11.01
N LEU A 14 6.58 -8.41 10.45
CA LEU A 14 5.83 -7.37 9.74
C LEU A 14 5.24 -7.92 8.44
N HIS A 15 6.04 -8.69 7.68
CA HIS A 15 5.57 -9.32 6.46
C HIS A 15 4.36 -10.22 6.72
N GLU A 16 4.46 -11.15 7.67
CA GLU A 16 3.35 -12.03 8.04
C GLU A 16 2.13 -11.27 8.56
N GLN A 17 2.33 -10.17 9.28
CA GLN A 17 1.23 -9.33 9.73
C GLN A 17 0.51 -8.63 8.57
N MET A 18 1.24 -8.10 7.58
CA MET A 18 0.63 -7.51 6.39
C MET A 18 -0.21 -8.54 5.62
N LEU A 19 0.30 -9.78 5.47
CA LEU A 19 -0.46 -10.85 4.84
C LEU A 19 -1.78 -11.15 5.57
N ARG A 20 -1.77 -11.19 6.91
CA ARG A 20 -2.99 -11.39 7.71
C ARG A 20 -3.99 -10.25 7.53
N LEU A 21 -3.53 -9.00 7.57
CA LEU A 21 -4.40 -7.83 7.41
C LEU A 21 -5.03 -7.77 6.00
N LEU A 22 -4.28 -8.12 4.96
CA LEU A 22 -4.82 -8.26 3.61
C LEU A 22 -5.87 -9.38 3.52
N GLY A 23 -5.66 -10.49 4.23
CA GLY A 23 -6.66 -11.54 4.37
C GLY A 23 -7.96 -11.01 4.99
N THR A 24 -7.87 -10.26 6.08
CA THR A 24 -9.01 -9.59 6.71
C THR A 24 -9.74 -8.64 5.76
N LEU A 25 -9.00 -7.81 5.00
CA LEU A 25 -9.58 -6.91 4.02
C LEU A 25 -10.39 -7.65 2.95
N HIS A 26 -9.86 -8.78 2.50
CA HIS A 26 -10.56 -9.61 1.53
C HIS A 26 -11.80 -10.29 2.14
N ASP A 27 -11.65 -10.94 3.28
CA ASP A 27 -12.68 -11.83 3.83
C ASP A 27 -13.80 -11.07 4.54
N GLU A 28 -13.49 -9.98 5.24
CA GLU A 28 -14.47 -9.20 6.02
C GLU A 28 -15.05 -8.04 5.24
N HIS A 29 -14.26 -7.42 4.35
CA HIS A 29 -14.64 -6.18 3.65
C HIS A 29 -14.82 -6.36 2.14
N ALA A 30 -14.62 -7.57 1.61
CA ALA A 30 -14.70 -7.88 0.17
C ALA A 30 -13.80 -7.00 -0.71
N ILE A 31 -12.72 -6.46 -0.14
CA ILE A 31 -11.76 -5.63 -0.87
C ILE A 31 -10.81 -6.55 -1.64
N THR A 32 -10.68 -6.32 -2.95
CA THR A 32 -9.71 -7.06 -3.77
C THR A 32 -8.28 -6.72 -3.32
N VAL A 33 -7.47 -7.75 -3.09
CA VAL A 33 -6.08 -7.62 -2.66
C VAL A 33 -5.11 -8.24 -3.66
N GLU A 34 -3.89 -7.73 -3.70
CA GLU A 34 -2.80 -8.23 -4.56
C GLU A 34 -1.47 -8.15 -3.81
N ILE A 35 -0.59 -9.09 -4.10
CA ILE A 35 0.79 -9.11 -3.66
C ILE A 35 1.71 -9.02 -4.87
N ASP A 36 2.63 -8.06 -4.82
CA ASP A 36 3.77 -7.96 -5.72
C ASP A 36 5.04 -8.27 -4.91
N ARG A 37 5.55 -9.50 -5.03
CA ARG A 37 6.78 -9.95 -4.37
C ARG A 37 7.96 -9.32 -5.08
N ILE A 38 8.65 -8.43 -4.37
CA ILE A 38 9.73 -7.63 -4.96
C ILE A 38 11.12 -7.99 -4.47
N ASP A 39 11.22 -8.66 -3.33
CA ASP A 39 12.49 -9.09 -2.78
C ASP A 39 12.32 -10.43 -2.08
N GLU A 40 12.37 -11.54 -2.80
CA GLU A 40 12.00 -12.85 -2.24
C GLU A 40 12.86 -13.28 -1.03
N GLN A 41 12.42 -12.94 0.18
CA GLN A 41 13.17 -13.16 1.42
C GLN A 41 12.49 -14.17 2.36
N HIS A 42 11.15 -14.26 2.38
CA HIS A 42 10.41 -15.02 3.41
C HIS A 42 9.81 -16.35 2.96
N GLY A 43 10.27 -16.88 1.82
CA GLY A 43 9.73 -18.11 1.22
C GLY A 43 8.43 -17.90 0.45
N PRO A 44 7.86 -18.97 -0.15
CA PRO A 44 6.71 -18.85 -1.03
C PRO A 44 5.42 -18.55 -0.25
N ILE A 45 4.59 -17.66 -0.81
CA ILE A 45 3.25 -17.36 -0.31
C ILE A 45 2.27 -18.33 -0.98
N THR A 46 1.88 -19.39 -0.27
CA THR A 46 1.09 -20.49 -0.86
C THR A 46 -0.42 -20.36 -0.65
N GLU A 47 -0.85 -19.58 0.35
CA GLU A 47 -2.25 -19.41 0.72
C GLU A 47 -2.56 -17.92 0.85
N PHE A 48 -2.98 -17.30 -0.26
CA PHE A 48 -3.41 -15.91 -0.30
C PHE A 48 -4.68 -15.78 -1.16
N PRO A 49 -5.73 -15.07 -0.70
CA PRO A 49 -6.99 -15.00 -1.42
C PRO A 49 -6.93 -14.17 -2.71
N GLY A 50 -5.92 -13.32 -2.88
CA GLY A 50 -5.74 -12.45 -4.04
C GLY A 50 -4.68 -12.91 -5.04
N ASP A 51 -4.35 -12.03 -5.98
CA ASP A 51 -3.30 -12.26 -6.97
C ASP A 51 -1.92 -12.16 -6.31
N VAL A 52 -1.02 -13.11 -6.59
CA VAL A 52 0.40 -13.02 -6.24
C VAL A 52 1.21 -12.97 -7.53
N ARG A 53 2.14 -12.02 -7.62
CA ARG A 53 3.07 -11.90 -8.75
C ARG A 53 4.46 -11.54 -8.25
N ASP A 54 5.45 -11.77 -9.09
CA ASP A 54 6.84 -11.47 -8.79
C ASP A 54 7.36 -10.39 -9.74
N SER A 55 7.99 -9.35 -9.19
CA SER A 55 8.59 -8.25 -9.95
C SER A 55 9.96 -7.91 -9.37
N SER A 56 10.86 -7.30 -10.14
CA SER A 56 12.07 -6.71 -9.53
C SER A 56 11.75 -5.31 -8.96
N PRO A 57 12.51 -4.82 -7.96
CA PRO A 57 12.34 -3.46 -7.45
C PRO A 57 12.42 -2.40 -8.55
N GLU A 58 13.31 -2.58 -9.55
CA GLU A 58 13.45 -1.67 -10.69
C GLU A 58 12.22 -1.69 -11.59
N ALA A 59 11.64 -2.87 -11.83
CA ALA A 59 10.43 -3.01 -12.64
C ALA A 59 9.26 -2.27 -11.98
N VAL A 60 9.11 -2.40 -10.65
CA VAL A 60 8.10 -1.67 -9.87
C VAL A 60 8.36 -0.17 -9.91
N TYR A 61 9.60 0.26 -9.66
CA TYR A 61 9.95 1.69 -9.68
C TYR A 61 9.67 2.33 -11.05
N GLU A 62 10.03 1.69 -12.14
CA GLU A 62 9.75 2.22 -13.49
C GLU A 62 8.25 2.24 -13.81
N ARG A 63 7.50 1.20 -13.43
CA ARG A 63 6.07 1.06 -13.71
C ARG A 63 5.21 2.00 -12.86
N ASP A 64 5.38 1.95 -11.54
CA ASP A 64 4.42 2.49 -10.58
C ASP A 64 4.81 3.85 -9.98
N LEU A 65 6.12 4.17 -9.99
CA LEU A 65 6.64 5.43 -9.45
C LEU A 65 7.03 6.39 -10.57
N LYS A 66 8.00 6.03 -11.40
CA LYS A 66 8.63 6.95 -12.36
C LYS A 66 7.72 7.36 -13.51
N ARG A 67 6.88 6.45 -14.03
CA ARG A 67 5.95 6.75 -15.14
C ARG A 67 4.63 7.36 -14.67
N ASN A 68 4.34 7.32 -13.37
CA ASN A 68 3.11 7.80 -12.79
C ASN A 68 3.17 9.31 -12.52
N ARG A 69 2.79 10.12 -13.50
CA ARG A 69 2.91 11.58 -13.43
C ARG A 69 2.04 12.21 -12.36
N ASP A 70 0.86 11.65 -12.12
CA ASP A 70 -0.09 12.21 -11.16
C ASP A 70 0.42 11.98 -9.74
N LEU A 71 0.91 10.77 -9.45
CA LEU A 71 1.60 10.50 -8.20
C LEU A 71 2.81 11.41 -7.98
N ASN A 72 3.68 11.57 -8.98
CA ASN A 72 4.88 12.41 -8.84
C ASN A 72 4.59 13.88 -8.48
N ARG A 73 3.35 14.34 -8.68
CA ARG A 73 2.93 15.71 -8.31
C ARG A 73 2.39 15.80 -6.89
N THR A 74 1.95 14.70 -6.30
CA THR A 74 1.21 14.68 -5.03
C THR A 74 1.96 13.98 -3.91
N ILE A 75 2.85 13.03 -4.24
CA ILE A 75 3.62 12.30 -3.24
C ILE A 75 4.75 13.18 -2.68
N GLU A 76 4.75 13.35 -1.36
CA GLU A 76 5.85 13.94 -0.62
C GLU A 76 6.38 12.94 0.41
N PRO A 77 7.70 12.67 0.43
CA PRO A 77 8.74 13.17 -0.48
C PRO A 77 8.62 12.58 -1.89
N THR A 78 9.35 13.12 -2.88
CA THR A 78 9.31 12.58 -4.25
C THR A 78 9.74 11.11 -4.27
N PRO A 79 9.34 10.29 -5.26
CA PRO A 79 9.70 8.87 -5.27
C PRO A 79 11.21 8.59 -5.15
N SER A 80 12.03 9.44 -5.77
CA SER A 80 13.49 9.34 -5.67
C SER A 80 14.04 9.67 -4.29
N GLU A 81 13.33 10.47 -3.49
CA GLU A 81 13.72 10.79 -2.13
C GLU A 81 13.17 9.77 -1.12
N GLY A 82 11.96 9.27 -1.36
CA GLY A 82 11.27 8.33 -0.47
C GLY A 82 11.71 6.88 -0.61
N PHE A 83 12.07 6.43 -1.83
CA PHE A 83 12.31 5.01 -2.09
C PHE A 83 13.71 4.70 -2.61
N LYS A 84 14.56 5.70 -2.87
CA LYS A 84 15.93 5.47 -3.36
C LYS A 84 16.94 5.79 -2.27
N HIS A 85 17.61 4.77 -1.76
CA HIS A 85 18.61 4.90 -0.70
C HIS A 85 19.94 4.31 -1.15
N TYR A 86 21.02 5.11 -1.13
CA TYR A 86 22.38 4.65 -1.46
C TYR A 86 22.55 3.83 -2.76
N GLY A 87 21.64 4.00 -3.72
CA GLY A 87 21.64 3.27 -5.00
C GLY A 87 20.74 2.03 -5.05
N SER A 88 20.13 1.61 -3.93
CA SER A 88 19.07 0.60 -3.90
C SER A 88 17.68 1.24 -3.88
N LEU A 89 16.67 0.43 -4.20
CA LEU A 89 15.26 0.77 -4.17
C LEU A 89 14.62 0.09 -2.96
N ASP A 90 14.18 0.88 -1.99
CA ASP A 90 13.52 0.43 -0.77
C ASP A 90 12.01 0.58 -0.94
N ILE A 91 11.38 -0.41 -1.59
CA ILE A 91 9.95 -0.41 -1.89
C ILE A 91 9.22 -1.47 -1.05
N ALA A 92 9.94 -2.49 -0.58
CA ALA A 92 9.37 -3.62 0.15
C ALA A 92 8.75 -3.14 1.46
N GLY A 93 7.61 -3.73 1.82
CA GLY A 93 6.87 -3.30 3.00
C GLY A 93 5.90 -2.14 2.76
N ASN A 94 5.73 -1.66 1.53
CA ASN A 94 4.78 -0.57 1.24
C ASN A 94 3.45 -1.06 0.67
N ILE A 95 2.43 -0.18 0.77
CA ILE A 95 1.07 -0.41 0.31
C ILE A 95 0.65 0.66 -0.67
N ALA A 96 -0.10 0.23 -1.69
CA ALA A 96 -0.72 1.14 -2.63
C ALA A 96 -2.12 0.67 -3.02
N ILE A 97 -2.92 1.60 -3.50
CA ILE A 97 -4.18 1.32 -4.18
C ILE A 97 -3.92 1.30 -5.69
N VAL A 98 -4.53 0.34 -6.37
CA VAL A 98 -4.46 0.21 -7.83
C VAL A 98 -5.86 0.40 -8.36
N ASP A 99 -6.04 1.39 -9.24
CA ASP A 99 -7.34 1.67 -9.83
C ASP A 99 -7.72 0.61 -10.89
N ALA A 100 -8.85 0.81 -11.58
CA ALA A 100 -9.30 -0.10 -12.63
C ALA A 100 -8.45 -0.05 -13.92
N GLU A 101 -7.74 1.05 -14.16
CA GLU A 101 -6.86 1.25 -15.32
C GLU A 101 -5.43 0.76 -15.05
N GLY A 102 -5.11 0.40 -13.81
CA GLY A 102 -3.80 -0.04 -13.36
C GLY A 102 -2.92 1.10 -12.82
N THR A 103 -3.46 2.30 -12.68
CA THR A 103 -2.76 3.44 -12.07
C THR A 103 -2.61 3.20 -10.57
N VAL A 104 -1.42 3.49 -10.06
CA VAL A 104 -1.08 3.29 -8.65
C VAL A 104 -1.23 4.59 -7.87
N GLN A 105 -1.91 4.53 -6.72
CA GLN A 105 -1.98 5.59 -5.73
C GLN A 105 -1.29 5.08 -4.46
N TRP A 106 -0.25 5.78 -4.00
CA TRP A 106 0.52 5.31 -2.85
C TRP A 106 -0.23 5.62 -1.56
N ALA A 107 -0.47 4.57 -0.79
CA ALA A 107 -1.10 4.67 0.52
C ALA A 107 -0.05 4.86 1.63
N SER A 108 1.18 4.39 1.40
CA SER A 108 2.30 4.56 2.32
C SER A 108 3.57 5.02 1.60
N THR A 109 4.41 5.76 2.33
CA THR A 109 5.79 6.10 1.92
C THR A 109 6.83 5.57 2.88
N LEU A 110 6.40 4.93 3.97
CA LEU A 110 7.26 4.31 4.97
C LEU A 110 6.75 2.88 5.23
N PRO A 111 7.63 1.86 5.23
CA PRO A 111 7.23 0.52 5.65
C PRO A 111 7.02 0.46 7.18
N GLY A 112 6.29 -0.53 7.69
CA GLY A 112 6.16 -0.77 9.14
C GLY A 112 5.27 0.22 9.90
N TYR A 113 5.57 0.46 11.19
CA TYR A 113 4.77 1.29 12.12
C TYR A 113 5.40 2.66 12.40
N ALA A 114 4.59 3.67 12.70
CA ALA A 114 5.06 5.03 13.02
C ALA A 114 6.02 5.10 14.21
N ARG A 115 5.88 4.22 15.21
CA ARG A 115 6.79 4.18 16.37
C ARG A 115 8.27 4.04 15.96
N GLY A 116 8.56 3.45 14.80
CA GLY A 116 9.91 3.33 14.25
C GLY A 116 10.47 4.62 13.62
N TYR A 117 9.62 5.60 13.31
CA TYR A 117 9.95 6.79 12.53
C TYR A 117 9.78 8.11 13.29
N GLY A 118 9.15 8.06 14.48
CA GLY A 118 8.85 9.23 15.30
C GLY A 118 7.39 9.69 15.14
N PRO A 119 6.97 10.72 15.91
CA PRO A 119 5.58 11.16 15.90
C PRO A 119 5.19 11.86 14.58
N GLY A 120 3.92 11.75 14.19
CA GLY A 120 3.36 12.51 13.05
C GLY A 120 3.58 11.86 11.68
N VAL A 121 3.89 10.56 11.66
CA VAL A 121 4.10 9.77 10.43
C VAL A 121 3.12 8.61 10.31
N GLU A 122 2.17 8.49 11.24
CA GLU A 122 1.12 7.46 11.30
C GLU A 122 0.39 7.37 9.97
N SER A 123 0.09 8.52 9.35
CA SER A 123 -0.64 8.55 8.08
C SER A 123 0.18 8.06 6.88
N ARG A 124 1.49 7.87 7.05
CA ARG A 124 2.45 7.54 5.98
C ARG A 124 2.95 6.10 6.06
N THR A 125 2.69 5.38 7.15
CA THR A 125 3.22 4.04 7.32
C THR A 125 2.29 2.98 6.77
N ALA A 126 2.86 1.94 6.18
CA ALA A 126 2.09 0.86 5.57
C ALA A 126 1.29 0.06 6.60
N MET A 127 1.86 -0.16 7.80
CA MET A 127 1.19 -0.97 8.82
C MET A 127 0.05 -0.21 9.46
N ASP A 128 0.26 1.05 9.87
CA ASP A 128 -0.81 1.85 10.48
C ASP A 128 -1.96 2.03 9.47
N PHE A 129 -1.64 2.27 8.18
CA PHE A 129 -2.65 2.32 7.12
C PHE A 129 -3.45 1.01 7.01
N LEU A 130 -2.78 -0.15 6.94
CA LEU A 130 -3.45 -1.44 6.81
C LEU A 130 -4.32 -1.78 8.03
N GLU A 131 -3.84 -1.50 9.24
CA GLU A 131 -4.61 -1.74 10.47
C GLU A 131 -5.87 -0.87 10.52
N ASP A 132 -5.77 0.39 10.11
CA ASP A 132 -6.91 1.31 10.03
C ASP A 132 -7.97 0.77 9.08
N ILE A 133 -7.59 0.39 7.84
CA ILE A 133 -8.54 -0.07 6.84
C ILE A 133 -9.06 -1.48 7.11
N ALA A 134 -8.29 -2.33 7.78
CA ALA A 134 -8.77 -3.64 8.21
C ALA A 134 -9.83 -3.51 9.33
N THR A 135 -9.71 -2.49 10.18
CA THR A 135 -10.70 -2.20 11.22
C THR A 135 -11.96 -1.55 10.64
N SER A 136 -11.79 -0.52 9.82
CA SER A 136 -12.86 0.20 9.16
C SER A 136 -12.30 0.86 7.89
N PRO A 137 -12.57 0.30 6.69
CA PRO A 137 -12.03 0.83 5.45
C PRO A 137 -12.32 2.32 5.25
N SER A 138 -13.52 2.78 5.61
CA SER A 138 -13.95 4.19 5.54
C SER A 138 -13.05 5.16 6.31
N ASN A 139 -12.17 4.69 7.21
CA ASN A 139 -11.21 5.55 7.89
C ASN A 139 -10.18 6.17 6.94
N ARG A 140 -9.84 5.46 5.85
CA ARG A 140 -8.76 5.87 4.93
C ARG A 140 -9.11 5.63 3.46
N LEU A 141 -10.19 4.91 3.17
CA LEU A 141 -10.61 4.51 1.83
C LEU A 141 -12.11 4.61 1.66
N CYS A 142 -12.56 5.12 0.52
CA CYS A 142 -13.93 4.91 0.09
C CYS A 142 -14.12 3.44 -0.36
N VAL A 143 -15.01 2.68 0.29
CA VAL A 143 -15.25 1.26 -0.07
C VAL A 143 -15.75 1.06 -1.50
N GLU A 144 -16.45 2.04 -2.07
CA GLU A 144 -17.01 1.95 -3.42
C GLU A 144 -15.99 2.18 -4.54
N CYS A 145 -15.04 3.11 -4.34
CA CYS A 145 -14.08 3.48 -5.37
C CYS A 145 -12.60 3.40 -4.95
N LEU A 146 -12.32 2.87 -3.76
CA LEU A 146 -10.99 2.79 -3.13
C LEU A 146 -10.19 4.10 -3.18
N HIS A 147 -10.88 5.24 -3.26
CA HIS A 147 -10.22 6.54 -3.18
C HIS A 147 -9.65 6.75 -1.78
N LEU A 148 -8.39 7.17 -1.70
CA LEU A 148 -7.76 7.54 -0.44
C LEU A 148 -8.47 8.75 0.16
N LEU A 149 -8.79 8.65 1.45
CA LEU A 149 -9.46 9.69 2.23
C LEU A 149 -8.46 10.37 3.17
N ASP A 150 -8.64 11.66 3.37
CA ASP A 150 -7.87 12.46 4.32
C ASP A 150 -8.34 12.25 5.78
N GLY A 151 -9.53 11.68 5.97
CA GLY A 151 -10.09 11.21 7.25
C GLY A 151 -11.04 12.21 7.93
N ASP A 152 -11.32 13.35 7.30
CA ASP A 152 -12.28 14.35 7.76
C ASP A 152 -13.54 14.43 6.89
N GLU A 153 -13.61 13.61 5.84
CA GLU A 153 -14.71 13.60 4.89
C GLU A 153 -15.95 12.89 5.43
N THR A 154 -17.11 13.43 5.07
CA THR A 154 -18.42 12.77 5.25
C THR A 154 -18.91 12.14 3.94
N PHE A 155 -18.33 12.54 2.81
CA PHE A 155 -18.61 12.02 1.48
C PHE A 155 -17.29 11.82 0.74
N CYS A 156 -17.21 10.74 -0.04
CA CYS A 156 -16.06 10.50 -0.89
C CYS A 156 -15.95 11.62 -1.96
N PRO A 157 -14.82 12.34 -2.03
CA PRO A 157 -14.64 13.43 -2.98
C PRO A 157 -14.59 12.95 -4.45
N ASN A 158 -14.31 11.65 -4.67
CA ASN A 158 -14.22 11.07 -6.00
C ASN A 158 -15.57 10.57 -6.55
N CYS A 159 -16.40 9.91 -5.74
CA CYS A 159 -17.66 9.30 -6.20
C CYS A 159 -18.93 9.85 -5.53
N GLY A 160 -18.81 10.69 -4.49
CA GLY A 160 -19.94 11.27 -3.76
C GLY A 160 -20.68 10.32 -2.82
N HIS A 161 -20.14 9.12 -2.58
CA HIS A 161 -20.71 8.16 -1.63
C HIS A 161 -20.56 8.64 -0.19
N GLU A 162 -21.57 8.43 0.65
CA GLU A 162 -21.53 8.73 2.09
C GLU A 162 -20.65 7.72 2.82
N LEU A 163 -19.75 8.17 3.70
CA LEU A 163 -18.64 7.37 4.26
C LEU A 163 -18.94 6.71 5.60
#